data_AF-A0A3B9J364-F1
#
_entry.id   AF-A0A3B9J364-F1
#
_cell.length_a   1.000
_cell.length_b   1.000
_cell.length_c   1.000
_cell.angle_alpha   90.00
_cell.angle_beta   90.00
_cell.angle_gamma   90.00
#
_symmetry.space_group_name_H-M   'P 1'
#
loop_
_entity.id
_entity.type
_entity.pdbx_description
1 polymer ?
#
loop_
_entity_poly.entity_id
_entity_poly.type
_entity_poly.pdbx_seq_one_letter_code
_entity_poly.pdbx_strand_id
1 'polypeptide(L)' 'IARRSTPYAFHDGTVGLYFMAFCKDQAPLRERLRMMYGLDDANGVRDAITDYSNPASGSFYFAPSEETLDAITG' A
#
# COMPACT_ATOMS: atom_id res chain seq x y z
N ILE A 1 4.45 -0.08 -10.36
CA ILE A 1 4.54 -0.67 -9.00
C ILE A 1 4.84 -2.16 -9.10
N ALA A 2 5.60 -2.71 -8.16
CA ALA A 2 5.81 -4.15 -7.98
C ALA A 2 5.14 -4.57 -6.66
N ARG A 3 4.12 -5.42 -6.72
CA ARG A 3 3.41 -5.90 -5.52
C ARG A 3 4.16 -7.08 -4.90
N ARG A 4 4.23 -7.09 -3.57
CA ARG A 4 4.68 -8.21 -2.74
C ARG A 4 3.62 -8.57 -1.69
N SER A 5 2.35 -8.33 -2.02
CA SER A 5 1.23 -8.58 -1.12
C SER A 5 1.06 -10.06 -0.82
N THR A 6 0.63 -10.38 0.41
CA THR A 6 0.35 -11.75 0.85
C THR A 6 -0.94 -11.80 1.66
N PRO A 7 -1.72 -12.89 1.61
CA PRO A 7 -2.83 -13.10 2.54
C PRO A 7 -2.31 -13.19 3.98
N TYR A 8 -3.12 -12.78 4.96
CA TYR A 8 -2.87 -13.03 6.38
C TYR A 8 -4.13 -13.51 7.09
N ALA A 9 -3.92 -14.20 8.21
CA ALA A 9 -4.97 -14.66 9.12
C ALA A 9 -4.45 -14.65 10.56
N PHE A 10 -5.27 -14.17 11.49
CA PHE A 10 -5.04 -14.24 12.92
C PHE A 10 -5.93 -15.29 13.58
N HIS A 11 -5.55 -15.71 14.78
CA HIS A 11 -6.23 -16.74 15.56
C HIS A 11 -7.63 -16.33 16.04
N ASP A 12 -7.91 -15.02 16.08
CA ASP A 12 -9.21 -14.44 16.46
C ASP A 12 -10.22 -14.42 15.30
N GLY A 13 -9.84 -14.93 14.12
CA GLY A 13 -10.69 -14.97 12.93
C GLY A 13 -10.52 -13.76 12.00
N THR A 14 -9.68 -12.78 12.35
CA THR A 14 -9.35 -11.67 11.45
C THR A 14 -8.53 -12.17 10.26
N VAL A 15 -9.00 -11.91 9.05
CA VAL A 15 -8.31 -12.30 7.81
C VAL A 15 -8.26 -11.14 6.83
N GLY A 16 -7.30 -11.16 5.91
CA GLY A 16 -7.26 -10.14 4.87
C GLY A 16 -6.01 -10.23 4.00
N LEU A 17 -5.65 -9.07 3.43
CA LEU A 17 -4.48 -8.90 2.59
C LEU A 17 -3.49 -7.96 3.26
N TYR A 18 -2.26 -8.42 3.44
CA TYR A 18 -1.14 -7.55 3.74
C TYR A 18 -0.67 -6.92 2.43
N PHE A 19 -1.23 -5.76 2.11
CA PHE A 19 -0.91 -5.06 0.87
C PHE A 19 0.48 -4.40 0.98
N MET A 20 1.41 -4.80 0.11
CA MET A 20 2.74 -4.22 0.03
C MET A 20 3.14 -4.00 -1.42
N ALA A 21 3.68 -2.82 -1.72
CA ALA A 21 4.10 -2.48 -3.06
C ALA A 21 5.34 -1.58 -3.06
N PHE A 22 6.24 -1.85 -4.00
CA PHE A 22 7.44 -1.07 -4.27
C PHE A 22 7.24 -0.27 -5.55
N CYS A 23 7.85 0.91 -5.61
CA CYS A 23 7.88 1.72 -6.81
C CYS A 23 9.14 2.59 -6.80
N LYS A 24 9.66 2.90 -7.99
CA LYS A 24 10.79 3.82 -8.15
C LYS A 24 10.45 5.21 -7.62
N ASP A 25 9.23 5.67 -7.92
CA ASP A 25 8.70 6.96 -7.47
C ASP A 25 7.46 6.76 -6.60
N GLN A 26 7.20 7.65 -5.64
CA GLN A 26 6.03 7.53 -4.74
C GLN A 26 4.70 7.92 -5.43
N ALA A 27 4.75 8.82 -6.41
CA ALA A 27 3.55 9.40 -7.03
C ALA A 27 2.54 8.36 -7.55
N PRO A 28 2.96 7.29 -8.27
CA PRO A 28 2.03 6.28 -8.79
C PRO A 28 1.22 5.55 -7.71
N LEU A 29 1.80 5.30 -6.53
CA LEU A 29 1.09 4.66 -5.42
C LEU A 29 0.02 5.58 -4.84
N ARG A 30 0.38 6.84 -4.63
CA ARG A 30 -0.53 7.86 -4.10
C ARG A 30 -1.68 8.14 -5.07
N GLU A 31 -1.40 8.22 -6.36
CA GLU A 31 -2.42 8.39 -7.41
C GLU A 31 -3.42 7.25 -7.38
N ARG A 32 -2.96 5.98 -7.39
CA ARG A 32 -3.89 4.83 -7.35
C ARG A 32 -4.74 4.82 -6.09
N LEU A 33 -4.18 5.15 -4.93
CA LEU A 33 -4.96 5.24 -3.69
C LEU A 33 -6.04 6.32 -3.81
N ARG A 34 -5.74 7.51 -4.34
CA ARG A 34 -6.76 8.56 -4.54
C ARG A 34 -7.90 8.09 -5.43
N MET A 35 -7.58 7.45 -6.57
CA MET A 35 -8.60 6.88 -7.46
C MET A 35 -9.47 5.85 -6.72
N MET A 36 -8.86 4.94 -5.95
CA MET A 36 -9.60 3.92 -5.19
C MET A 36 -10.59 4.52 -4.18
N TYR A 37 -10.25 5.67 -3.59
CA TYR A 37 -11.10 6.35 -2.62
C TYR A 37 -12.02 7.41 -3.24
N GLY A 38 -12.10 7.50 -4.58
CA GLY A 38 -12.90 8.53 -5.25
C GLY A 38 -12.43 9.95 -4.91
N LEU A 39 -11.14 10.12 -4.59
CA LEU A 39 -10.51 11.42 -4.32
C LEU A 39 -9.85 11.97 -5.59
N ASP A 40 -10.30 11.53 -6.76
CA ASP A 40 -9.92 12.11 -8.04
C ASP A 40 -10.86 13.27 -8.40
N ASP A 41 -10.36 14.21 -9.21
CA ASP A 41 -11.14 15.36 -9.66
C ASP A 41 -12.04 15.00 -10.87
N ALA A 42 -12.15 13.72 -11.24
CA ALA A 42 -12.71 13.29 -12.52
C ALA A 42 -14.15 12.80 -12.38
N ASN A 43 -14.44 11.88 -11.45
CA ASN A 43 -15.79 11.34 -11.27
C ASN A 43 -16.12 11.02 -9.80
N GLY A 44 -15.16 11.03 -8.89
CA GLY A 44 -15.37 10.74 -7.48
C GLY A 44 -15.85 9.31 -7.20
N VAL A 45 -15.70 8.40 -8.17
CA VAL A 45 -16.16 7.01 -8.05
C VAL A 45 -15.19 6.22 -7.20
N ARG A 46 -15.67 5.78 -6.03
CA ARG A 46 -14.92 4.91 -5.12
C ARG A 46 -14.84 3.48 -5.69
N ASP A 47 -13.69 2.84 -5.55
CA ASP A 47 -13.49 1.45 -5.95
C ASP A 47 -14.31 0.52 -5.04
N ALA A 48 -15.19 -0.28 -5.66
CA ALA A 48 -16.12 -1.18 -4.98
C ALA A 48 -15.42 -2.21 -4.07
N ILE A 49 -14.13 -2.52 -4.28
CA ILE A 49 -13.40 -3.43 -3.37
C ILE A 49 -13.37 -2.89 -1.93
N THR A 50 -13.43 -1.57 -1.77
CA THR A 50 -13.39 -0.91 -0.48
C THR A 50 -14.71 -0.97 0.30
N ASP A 51 -15.76 -1.57 -0.29
CA ASP A 51 -17.00 -1.94 0.42
C ASP A 51 -16.88 -3.29 1.13
N TYR A 52 -15.91 -4.12 0.73
CA TYR A 52 -15.72 -5.48 1.25
C TYR A 52 -14.42 -5.66 2.04
N SER A 53 -13.50 -4.70 1.95
CA SER A 53 -12.20 -4.73 2.61
C SER A 53 -11.83 -3.34 3.10
N ASN A 54 -11.56 -3.22 4.40
CA ASN A 54 -11.17 -1.98 5.05
C ASN A 54 -9.68 -2.05 5.46
N PRO A 55 -8.83 -1.08 5.09
CA PRO A 55 -7.45 -1.08 5.55
C PRO A 55 -7.38 -0.89 7.07
N ALA A 56 -6.76 -1.86 7.75
CA ALA A 56 -6.49 -1.73 9.18
C ALA A 56 -5.33 -0.75 9.47
N SER A 57 -4.44 -0.53 8.50
CA SER A 57 -3.30 0.39 8.62
C SER A 57 -2.83 0.88 7.23
N GLY A 58 -2.00 1.92 7.23
CA GLY A 58 -1.38 2.46 6.01
C GLY A 58 -0.11 3.24 6.35
N SER A 59 0.95 3.04 5.56
CA SER A 59 2.25 3.67 5.80
C SER A 59 3.08 3.74 4.51
N PHE A 60 3.98 4.72 4.44
CA PHE A 60 4.99 4.84 3.40
C PHE A 60 6.38 4.63 4.00
N TYR A 61 7.19 3.84 3.30
CA TYR A 61 8.58 3.59 3.65
C TYR A 61 9.46 3.76 2.43
N PHE A 62 10.74 4.00 2.67
CA PHE A 62 11.79 3.90 1.67
C PHE A 62 12.68 2.71 2.02
N ALA A 63 12.86 1.79 1.08
CA ALA A 63 13.83 0.70 1.21
C ALA A 63 15.12 1.13 0.50
N PRO A 64 16.15 1.58 1.25
CA PRO A 64 17.40 2.03 0.65
C PRO A 64 18.17 0.89 -0.02
N SER A 65 19.17 1.24 -0.83
CA SER A 65 20.18 0.26 -1.23
C SER A 65 20.97 -0.23 -0.02
N GLU A 66 21.58 -1.41 -0.13
CA GLU A 66 22.46 -1.97 0.90
C GLU A 66 23.57 -0.97 1.29
N GLU A 67 24.23 -0.36 0.29
CA GLU A 67 25.26 0.68 0.52
C GLU A 67 24.76 1.86 1.35
N THR A 68 23.53 2.34 1.09
CA THR A 68 22.95 3.46 1.84
C THR A 68 22.54 3.02 3.25
N LEU A 69 22.03 1.79 3.40
CA LEU A 69 21.65 1.23 4.69
C LEU A 69 22.89 1.09 5.59
N ASP A 70 23.97 0.52 5.07
CA ASP A 70 25.22 0.34 5.82
C ASP A 70 25.78 1.69 6.28
N ALA A 71 25.73 2.71 5.42
CA ALA A 71 26.19 4.06 5.75
C ALA A 71 25.40 4.76 6.88
N ILE A 72 24.15 4.34 7.15
CA ILE A 72 23.32 4.91 8.23
C ILE A 72 23.28 4.04 9.49
N THR A 73 23.70 2.78 9.42
CA THR A 73 23.68 1.85 10.56
C THR A 73 25.06 1.44 11.09
N GLY A 74 26.13 1.60 10.30
CA GLY A 74 27.51 1.33 10.68
C GLY A 74 28.15 2.48 11.45
#